data_AF-A0A5J4P416-F1
#
_entry.id   AF-A0A5J4P416-F1
#
_cell.length_a   1.000
_cell.length_b   1.000
_cell.length_c   1.000
_cell.angle_alpha   90.00
_cell.angle_beta   90.00
_cell.angle_gamma   90.00
#
_symmetry.space_group_name_H-M   'P 1'
#
loop_
_entity.id
_entity.type
_entity.pdbx_description
1 polymer ?
#
loop_
_entity_poly.entity_id
_entity_poly.type
_entity_poly.pdbx_seq_one_letter_code
_entity_poly.pdbx_strand_id
1 'polypeptide(L)'
;ETVYTGKVGNNEFIFDSPFTTPVLSYKIYSSGDMPKHDPANWTLKGSNNGKKWTIVDERKAQIFCSRYQEILCMVQKPAVYKQYLLEAVTAGKDTLKIAEVVLSDKNLLAGWENFRYPEVRFRALNSETEGNRIYTQLVQDPDKYVKYHTQKVAEILFYTADEPMNDVR
;
A
#
# COMPACT_ATOMS: atom_id res chain seq x y z
N GLU A 1 0.78 4.75 18.89
CA GLU A 1 0.41 4.41 17.49
C GLU A 1 -0.83 3.54 17.52
N THR A 2 -1.76 3.75 16.59
CA THR A 2 -2.99 2.97 16.51
C THR A 2 -2.79 1.86 15.49
N VAL A 3 -2.32 0.70 15.94
CA VAL A 3 -2.24 -0.51 15.10
C VAL A 3 -3.51 -1.31 15.31
N TYR A 4 -4.21 -1.64 14.23
CA TYR A 4 -5.27 -2.64 14.30
C TYR A 4 -4.63 -4.03 14.44
N THR A 5 -5.07 -4.79 15.44
CA THR A 5 -4.73 -6.21 15.59
C THR A 5 -5.98 -7.05 15.36
N GLY A 6 -5.95 -7.84 14.29
CA GLY A 6 -7.01 -8.75 13.92
C GLY A 6 -6.86 -10.13 14.57
N LYS A 7 -7.49 -11.12 13.95
CA LYS A 7 -7.39 -12.54 14.29
C LYS A 7 -6.58 -13.31 13.24
N VAL A 8 -6.28 -14.56 13.57
CA VAL A 8 -5.80 -15.59 12.65
C VAL A 8 -6.83 -15.80 11.52
N GLY A 9 -6.38 -15.88 10.28
CA GLY A 9 -7.24 -16.08 9.12
C GLY A 9 -7.91 -14.78 8.59
N ASN A 10 -9.18 -14.87 8.20
CA ASN A 10 -9.88 -13.77 7.52
C ASN A 10 -10.28 -12.66 8.50
N ASN A 11 -10.01 -11.41 8.14
CA ASN A 11 -10.37 -10.21 8.88
C ASN A 11 -11.19 -9.27 8.01
N GLU A 12 -12.13 -8.55 8.62
CA GLU A 12 -13.10 -7.69 7.94
C GLU A 12 -13.01 -6.27 8.51
N PHE A 13 -12.91 -5.29 7.62
CA PHE A 13 -12.86 -3.86 7.96
C PHE A 13 -13.93 -3.12 7.19
N ILE A 14 -14.91 -2.55 7.89
CA ILE A 14 -15.98 -1.77 7.26
C ILE A 14 -15.67 -0.29 7.43
N PHE A 15 -15.79 0.45 6.33
CA PHE A 15 -15.59 1.90 6.26
C PHE A 15 -16.87 2.54 5.74
N ASP A 16 -17.39 3.53 6.46
CA ASP A 16 -18.39 4.43 5.90
C ASP A 16 -17.68 5.38 4.91
N SER A 17 -18.26 5.54 3.72
CA SER A 17 -17.69 6.38 2.68
C SER A 17 -18.36 7.75 2.68
N PRO A 18 -17.59 8.85 2.88
CA PRO A 18 -18.11 10.19 2.71
C PRO A 18 -18.15 10.62 1.23
N PHE A 19 -17.60 9.82 0.32
CA PHE A 19 -17.41 10.20 -1.07
C PHE A 19 -18.72 10.11 -1.87
N THR A 20 -19.00 11.16 -2.64
CA THR A 20 -20.10 11.20 -3.63
C THR A 20 -19.63 10.82 -5.03
N THR A 21 -18.31 10.68 -5.21
CA THR A 21 -17.58 10.24 -6.39
C THR A 21 -17.04 8.81 -6.17
N PRO A 22 -16.71 8.07 -7.25
CA PRO A 22 -16.16 6.73 -7.10
C PRO A 22 -14.87 6.71 -6.29
N VAL A 23 -14.69 5.71 -5.43
CA VAL A 23 -13.36 5.47 -4.84
C VAL A 23 -12.45 4.92 -5.94
N LEU A 24 -11.43 5.69 -6.28
CA LEU A 24 -10.51 5.40 -7.38
C LEU A 24 -9.25 4.68 -6.91
N SER A 25 -8.81 4.95 -5.68
CA SER A 25 -7.61 4.33 -5.12
C SER A 25 -7.73 4.15 -3.61
N TYR A 26 -6.84 3.32 -3.07
CA TYR A 26 -6.68 3.16 -1.63
C TYR A 26 -5.25 2.78 -1.27
N LYS A 27 -4.89 3.07 -0.03
CA LYS A 27 -3.61 2.70 0.56
C LYS A 27 -3.81 1.79 1.74
N ILE A 28 -2.92 0.82 1.91
CA ILE A 28 -2.78 0.01 3.11
C ILE A 28 -1.38 0.23 3.65
N TYR A 29 -1.24 0.46 4.95
CA TYR A 29 0.03 0.70 5.62
C TYR A 29 0.43 -0.49 6.50
N SER A 30 1.69 -0.92 6.37
CA SER A 30 2.26 -1.90 7.29
C SER A 30 2.36 -1.34 8.71
N SER A 31 2.11 -2.18 9.71
CA SER A 31 2.00 -1.78 11.12
C SER A 31 3.31 -1.47 11.83
N GLY A 32 4.46 -1.71 11.19
CA GLY A 32 5.77 -1.70 11.86
C GLY A 32 6.17 -3.05 12.46
N ASP A 33 5.22 -3.96 12.69
CA ASP A 33 5.46 -5.30 13.20
C ASP A 33 6.11 -6.23 12.14
N MET A 34 6.39 -7.48 12.51
CA MET A 34 6.99 -8.48 11.65
C MET A 34 6.19 -8.70 10.35
N PRO A 35 6.86 -8.88 9.20
CA PRO A 35 6.20 -9.07 7.90
C PRO A 35 5.16 -10.20 7.85
N LYS A 36 5.29 -11.23 8.71
CA LYS A 36 4.32 -12.33 8.79
C LYS A 36 2.91 -11.88 9.23
N HIS A 37 2.80 -10.70 9.84
CA HIS A 37 1.53 -10.11 10.28
C HIS A 37 0.91 -9.18 9.24
N ASP A 38 1.61 -8.89 8.14
CA ASP A 38 1.08 -8.01 7.09
C ASP A 38 -0.05 -8.68 6.30
N PRO A 39 -1.03 -7.91 5.80
CA PRO A 39 -1.95 -8.40 4.80
C PRO A 39 -1.17 -8.75 3.53
N ALA A 40 -1.39 -9.96 3.00
CA ALA A 40 -0.78 -10.42 1.76
C ALA A 40 -1.82 -10.63 0.65
N ASN A 41 -3.07 -10.92 1.04
CA ASN A 41 -4.19 -11.03 0.12
C ASN A 41 -5.37 -10.27 0.71
N TRP A 42 -6.09 -9.54 -0.13
CA TRP A 42 -7.31 -8.86 0.29
C TRP A 42 -8.27 -8.63 -0.87
N THR A 43 -9.54 -8.45 -0.51
CA THR A 43 -10.63 -8.09 -1.42
C THR A 43 -11.29 -6.83 -0.90
N LEU A 44 -11.40 -5.80 -1.74
CA LEU A 44 -12.21 -4.62 -1.44
C LEU A 44 -13.59 -4.78 -2.07
N LYS A 45 -14.63 -4.57 -1.27
CA LYS A 45 -16.03 -4.65 -1.68
C LYS A 45 -16.75 -3.36 -1.36
N GLY A 46 -17.76 -3.01 -2.15
CA GLY A 46 -18.64 -1.87 -1.91
C GLY A 46 -20.09 -2.29 -1.66
N SER A 47 -20.80 -1.55 -0.81
CA SER A 47 -22.23 -1.74 -0.53
C SER A 47 -22.97 -0.42 -0.34
N ASN A 48 -24.24 -0.40 -0.77
CA ASN A 48 -25.17 0.70 -0.53
C ASN A 48 -26.18 0.41 0.59
N ASN A 49 -26.19 -0.81 1.12
CA ASN A 49 -27.17 -1.26 2.12
C ASN A 49 -26.56 -2.10 3.25
N GLY A 50 -25.24 -2.27 3.28
CA GLY A 50 -24.50 -3.07 4.27
C GLY A 50 -24.78 -4.58 4.23
N LYS A 51 -25.60 -5.07 3.29
CA LYS A 51 -26.04 -6.47 3.21
C LYS A 51 -25.56 -7.16 1.94
N LYS A 52 -25.65 -6.46 0.81
CA LYS A 52 -25.16 -6.95 -0.49
C LYS A 52 -23.85 -6.26 -0.80
N TRP A 53 -22.79 -7.03 -0.97
CA TRP A 53 -21.44 -6.55 -1.21
C TRP A 53 -21.01 -6.91 -2.63
N THR A 54 -20.49 -5.92 -3.36
CA THR A 54 -19.96 -6.09 -4.72
C THR A 54 -18.45 -5.99 -4.68
N ILE A 55 -17.73 -6.95 -5.25
CA ILE A 55 -16.27 -6.89 -5.34
C ILE A 55 -15.86 -5.78 -6.31
N VAL A 56 -15.04 -4.84 -5.83
CA VAL A 56 -14.49 -3.73 -6.63
C VAL A 56 -13.00 -3.89 -6.91
N ASP A 57 -12.28 -4.65 -6.07
CA ASP A 57 -10.86 -4.92 -6.25
C ASP A 57 -10.43 -6.23 -5.55
N GLU A 58 -9.48 -6.95 -6.13
CA GLU A 58 -8.84 -8.12 -5.53
C GLU A 58 -7.31 -8.02 -5.67
N ARG A 59 -6.60 -8.25 -4.57
CA ARG A 59 -5.13 -8.26 -4.52
C ARG A 59 -4.63 -9.54 -3.88
N LYS A 60 -3.56 -10.10 -4.47
CA LYS A 60 -2.93 -11.34 -4.02
C LYS A 60 -1.42 -11.18 -3.98
N ALA A 61 -0.77 -11.98 -3.13
CA ALA A 61 0.69 -12.06 -3.00
C ALA A 61 1.38 -10.69 -2.86
N GLN A 62 0.74 -9.78 -2.13
CA GLN A 62 1.26 -8.45 -1.88
C GLN A 62 2.33 -8.50 -0.79
N ILE A 63 3.39 -7.72 -0.98
CA ILE A 63 4.54 -7.64 -0.07
C ILE A 63 4.94 -6.17 0.06
N PHE A 64 5.05 -5.71 1.29
CA PHE A 64 5.60 -4.41 1.64
C PHE A 64 7.12 -4.43 1.52
N CYS A 65 7.71 -3.41 0.90
CA CYS A 65 9.17 -3.33 0.77
C CYS A 65 9.88 -2.93 2.08
N SER A 66 9.16 -2.30 3.00
CA SER A 66 9.66 -1.95 4.34
C SER A 66 8.53 -1.86 5.36
N ARG A 67 8.89 -1.65 6.62
CA ARG A 67 7.99 -1.31 7.72
C ARG A 67 7.49 0.13 7.61
N TYR A 68 6.30 0.40 8.13
CA TYR A 68 5.60 1.69 8.07
C TYR A 68 5.35 2.22 6.65
N GLN A 69 5.42 1.32 5.66
CA GLN A 69 5.31 1.62 4.25
C GLN A 69 3.88 1.38 3.76
N GLU A 70 3.44 2.19 2.80
CA GLU A 70 2.19 2.00 2.07
C GLU A 70 2.35 1.06 0.88
N ILE A 71 1.26 0.35 0.55
CA ILE A 71 0.97 -0.15 -0.79
C ILE A 71 -0.20 0.67 -1.33
N LEU A 72 0.02 1.39 -2.43
CA LEU A 72 -1.01 2.10 -3.18
C LEU A 72 -1.66 1.17 -4.22
N CYS A 73 -2.98 1.10 -4.21
CA CYS A 73 -3.77 0.29 -5.15
C CYS A 73 -4.78 1.15 -5.89
N MET A 74 -4.81 1.01 -7.22
CA MET A 74 -5.88 1.55 -8.07
C MET A 74 -7.04 0.59 -8.13
N VAL A 75 -8.24 1.01 -7.71
CA VAL A 75 -9.43 0.14 -7.70
C VAL A 75 -9.74 -0.34 -9.12
N GLN A 76 -9.86 -1.66 -9.32
CA GLN A 76 -10.10 -2.26 -10.64
C GLN A 76 -11.47 -1.89 -11.22
N LYS A 77 -12.51 -1.82 -10.38
CA LYS A 77 -13.89 -1.50 -10.76
C LYS A 77 -14.43 -0.37 -9.87
N PRO A 78 -13.95 0.87 -10.05
CA PRO A 78 -14.35 1.99 -9.21
C PRO A 78 -15.84 2.29 -9.38
N ALA A 79 -16.53 2.50 -8.28
CA ALA A 79 -17.94 2.90 -8.25
C ALA A 79 -18.25 3.66 -6.96
N VAL A 80 -19.45 4.24 -6.86
CA VAL A 80 -19.90 4.95 -5.65
C VAL A 80 -20.64 3.96 -4.74
N TYR A 81 -20.22 3.87 -3.49
CA TYR A 81 -20.86 3.06 -2.46
C TYR A 81 -20.89 3.81 -1.13
N LYS A 82 -21.96 3.63 -0.35
CA LYS A 82 -22.07 4.19 1.00
C LYS A 82 -21.08 3.57 1.99
N GLN A 83 -20.73 2.30 1.78
CA GLN A 83 -19.81 1.56 2.63
C GLN A 83 -18.84 0.73 1.80
N TYR A 84 -17.63 0.56 2.31
CA TYR A 84 -16.64 -0.36 1.78
C TYR A 84 -16.25 -1.39 2.83
N LEU A 85 -15.98 -2.62 2.40
CA LEU A 85 -15.49 -3.72 3.21
C LEU A 85 -14.15 -4.18 2.64
N LEU A 86 -13.10 -4.15 3.45
CA LEU A 86 -11.85 -4.84 3.15
C LEU A 86 -11.87 -6.19 3.87
N GLU A 87 -11.78 -7.27 3.12
CA GLU A 87 -11.50 -8.60 3.63
C GLU A 87 -10.02 -8.91 3.43
N ALA A 88 -9.25 -9.10 4.50
CA ALA A 88 -7.80 -9.26 4.43
C ALA A 88 -7.29 -10.47 5.22
N VAL A 89 -6.23 -11.09 4.71
CA VAL A 89 -5.55 -12.22 5.33
C VAL A 89 -4.04 -12.13 5.11
N THR A 90 -3.28 -12.61 6.10
CA THR A 90 -1.82 -12.73 6.03
C THR A 90 -1.42 -13.92 5.15
N ALA A 91 -0.18 -13.95 4.63
CA ALA A 91 0.29 -15.05 3.79
C ALA A 91 0.26 -16.40 4.54
N GLY A 92 0.66 -16.39 5.82
CA GLY A 92 0.71 -17.58 6.68
C GLY A 92 -0.56 -17.86 7.48
N LYS A 93 -1.65 -17.11 7.25
CA LYS A 93 -2.86 -17.11 8.10
C LYS A 93 -2.59 -16.81 9.58
N ASP A 94 -1.47 -16.19 9.92
CA ASP A 94 -1.18 -15.65 11.27
C ASP A 94 -2.11 -14.47 11.59
N THR A 95 -2.02 -13.96 12.82
CA THR A 95 -2.65 -12.72 13.29
C THR A 95 -2.32 -11.57 12.36
N LEU A 96 -3.34 -10.88 11.86
CA LEU A 96 -3.20 -9.71 11.01
C LEU A 96 -2.91 -8.45 11.83
N LYS A 97 -1.94 -7.64 11.38
CA LYS A 97 -1.69 -6.30 11.92
C LYS A 97 -1.54 -5.27 10.80
N ILE A 98 -2.36 -4.22 10.86
CA ILE A 98 -2.38 -3.14 9.87
C ILE A 98 -2.28 -1.81 10.62
N ALA A 99 -1.45 -0.88 10.14
CA ALA A 99 -1.44 0.47 10.69
C ALA A 99 -2.71 1.22 10.28
N GLU A 100 -2.95 1.32 8.98
CA GLU A 100 -4.06 2.10 8.45
C GLU A 100 -4.50 1.60 7.07
N VAL A 101 -5.78 1.85 6.76
CA VAL A 101 -6.36 1.71 5.42
C VAL A 101 -7.04 3.03 5.07
N VAL A 102 -6.63 3.65 3.96
CA VAL A 102 -7.14 4.96 3.54
C VAL A 102 -7.75 4.85 2.16
N LEU A 103 -9.04 5.17 2.04
CA LEU A 103 -9.75 5.24 0.76
C LEU A 103 -9.63 6.64 0.17
N SER A 104 -9.58 6.74 -1.17
CA SER A 104 -9.55 8.01 -1.89
C SER A 104 -10.41 7.98 -3.14
N ASP A 105 -11.16 9.06 -3.37
CA ASP A 105 -11.87 9.33 -4.61
C ASP A 105 -10.96 9.89 -5.73
N LYS A 106 -9.65 10.00 -5.46
CA LYS A 106 -8.64 10.43 -6.43
C LYS A 106 -7.88 9.24 -7.01
N ASN A 107 -7.51 9.35 -8.28
CA ASN A 107 -6.46 8.52 -8.85
C ASN A 107 -5.11 9.04 -8.37
N LEU A 108 -4.56 8.42 -7.34
CA LEU A 108 -3.27 8.82 -6.75
C LEU A 108 -2.05 8.37 -7.58
N LEU A 109 -2.25 7.65 -8.69
CA LEU A 109 -1.21 7.36 -9.68
C LEU A 109 -1.28 8.29 -10.90
N ALA A 110 -2.28 9.17 -10.98
CA ALA A 110 -2.48 10.05 -12.13
C ALA A 110 -1.24 10.91 -12.41
N GLY A 111 -0.72 10.81 -13.63
CA GLY A 111 0.48 11.53 -14.08
C GLY A 111 1.80 10.85 -13.73
N TRP A 112 1.78 9.70 -13.03
CA TRP A 112 2.97 8.96 -12.61
C TRP A 112 3.06 7.55 -13.20
N GLU A 113 2.09 7.17 -14.04
CA GLU A 113 1.97 5.83 -14.62
C GLU A 113 3.18 5.42 -15.45
N ASN A 114 3.84 6.41 -16.08
CA ASN A 114 4.99 6.21 -16.96
C ASN A 114 6.33 6.59 -16.30
N PHE A 115 6.35 6.79 -14.97
CA PHE A 115 7.58 7.15 -14.27
C PHE A 115 8.68 6.12 -14.52
N ARG A 116 9.81 6.57 -15.06
CA ARG A 116 10.96 5.70 -15.34
C ARG A 116 11.82 5.58 -14.10
N TYR A 117 11.76 4.41 -13.48
CA TYR A 117 12.61 4.12 -12.33
C TYR A 117 14.04 3.85 -12.77
N PRO A 118 15.04 4.32 -12.00
CA PRO A 118 16.42 3.90 -12.23
C PRO A 118 16.57 2.41 -11.97
N GLU A 119 17.60 1.82 -12.58
CA GLU A 119 18.08 0.52 -12.14
C GLU A 119 18.72 0.69 -10.76
N VAL A 120 18.18 -0.03 -9.77
CA VAL A 120 18.72 -0.07 -8.42
C VAL A 120 19.14 -1.50 -8.15
N ARG A 121 20.37 -1.65 -7.65
CA ARG A 121 20.92 -2.92 -7.16
C ARG A 121 21.54 -2.67 -5.78
N PHE A 122 20.76 -2.91 -4.74
CA PHE A 122 21.25 -2.79 -3.38
C PHE A 122 22.15 -3.97 -3.03
N ARG A 123 23.26 -3.68 -2.35
CA ARG A 123 24.15 -4.71 -1.80
C ARG A 123 24.67 -4.30 -0.43
N ALA A 124 24.42 -5.15 0.56
CA ALA A 124 25.12 -5.07 1.83
C ALA A 124 26.56 -5.56 1.64
N LEU A 125 27.55 -4.69 1.83
CA LEU A 125 28.97 -5.05 1.69
C LEU A 125 29.46 -5.90 2.85
N ASN A 126 28.87 -5.74 4.04
CA ASN A 126 29.09 -6.59 5.19
C ASN A 126 27.75 -6.91 5.86
N SER A 127 27.22 -8.11 5.58
CA SER A 127 25.91 -8.56 6.07
C SER A 127 25.90 -9.02 7.52
N GLU A 128 27.07 -9.21 8.14
CA GLU A 128 27.21 -9.72 9.51
C GLU A 128 27.11 -8.61 10.56
N THR A 129 27.12 -7.35 10.13
CA THR A 129 26.99 -6.22 11.04
C THR A 129 25.61 -6.17 11.68
N GLU A 130 25.57 -5.71 12.93
CA GLU A 130 24.33 -5.42 13.64
C GLU A 130 23.46 -4.40 12.87
N GLY A 131 24.10 -3.42 12.23
CA GLY A 131 23.41 -2.46 11.37
C GLY A 131 22.67 -3.12 10.20
N ASN A 132 23.29 -4.10 9.52
CA ASN A 132 22.62 -4.85 8.47
C ASN A 132 21.46 -5.69 9.00
N ARG A 133 21.63 -6.29 10.19
CA ARG A 133 20.55 -7.05 10.85
C ARG A 133 19.33 -6.16 11.15
N ILE A 134 19.55 -4.97 11.69
CA ILE A 134 18.48 -4.00 11.94
C ILE A 134 17.86 -3.52 10.62
N TYR A 135 18.69 -3.19 9.63
CA TYR A 135 18.23 -2.71 8.33
C TYR A 135 17.31 -3.71 7.63
N THR A 136 17.70 -4.99 7.57
CA THR A 136 16.90 -6.04 6.90
C THR A 136 15.58 -6.36 7.62
N GLN A 137 15.51 -6.13 8.94
CA GLN A 137 14.25 -6.21 9.68
C GLN A 137 13.29 -5.06 9.35
N LEU A 138 13.83 -3.89 8.98
CA LEU A 138 13.03 -2.73 8.61
C LEU A 138 12.71 -2.69 7.11
N VAL A 139 13.65 -3.08 6.25
CA VAL A 139 13.55 -3.01 4.79
C VAL A 139 13.69 -4.42 4.21
N GLN A 140 12.55 -5.00 3.82
CA GLN A 140 12.44 -6.36 3.32
C GLN A 140 12.83 -6.48 1.83
N ASP A 141 12.64 -5.41 1.06
CA ASP A 141 13.00 -5.31 -0.35
C ASP A 141 13.70 -3.95 -0.60
N PRO A 142 15.02 -3.88 -0.41
CA PRO A 142 15.80 -2.65 -0.53
C PRO A 142 15.73 -2.02 -1.92
N ASP A 143 15.74 -2.83 -2.98
CA ASP A 143 15.68 -2.35 -4.36
C ASP A 143 14.35 -1.62 -4.61
N LYS A 144 13.24 -2.23 -4.21
CA LYS A 144 11.91 -1.62 -4.32
C LYS A 144 11.75 -0.43 -3.40
N TYR A 145 12.33 -0.47 -2.19
CA TYR A 145 12.32 0.65 -1.24
C TYR A 145 13.01 1.90 -1.81
N VAL A 146 14.22 1.76 -2.36
CA VAL A 146 14.95 2.87 -2.97
C VAL A 146 14.22 3.40 -4.22
N LYS A 147 13.68 2.52 -5.07
CA LYS A 147 12.87 2.93 -6.23
C LYS A 147 11.63 3.72 -5.82
N TYR A 148 10.92 3.24 -4.79
CA TYR A 148 9.76 3.92 -4.24
C TYR A 148 10.11 5.34 -3.77
N HIS A 149 11.17 5.49 -2.97
CA HIS A 149 11.58 6.80 -2.48
C HIS A 149 12.11 7.73 -3.58
N THR A 150 12.72 7.17 -4.63
CA THR A 150 13.11 7.95 -5.81
C THR A 150 11.88 8.60 -6.45
N GLN A 151 10.79 7.85 -6.64
CA GLN A 151 9.53 8.41 -7.15
C GLN A 151 8.96 9.44 -6.17
N LYS A 152 8.98 9.19 -4.86
CA LYS A 152 8.45 10.17 -3.88
C LYS A 152 9.19 11.49 -3.88
N VAL A 153 10.51 11.48 -4.09
CA VAL A 153 11.27 12.72 -4.30
C VAL A 153 10.82 13.41 -5.59
N ALA A 154 10.63 12.66 -6.68
CA ALA A 154 10.14 13.22 -7.93
C ALA A 154 8.72 13.82 -7.78
N GLU A 155 7.80 13.17 -7.06
CA GLU A 155 6.46 13.67 -6.76
C GLU A 155 6.45 15.00 -6.00
N ILE A 156 7.52 15.32 -5.26
CA ILE A 156 7.68 16.59 -4.55
C ILE A 156 8.23 17.67 -5.49
N LEU A 157 9.15 17.30 -6.37
CA LEU A 157 9.87 18.23 -7.24
C LEU A 157 9.13 18.54 -8.55
N PHE A 158 8.28 17.63 -9.02
CA PHE A 158 7.55 17.71 -10.28
C PHE A 158 6.07 17.41 -10.07
N TYR A 159 5.21 17.94 -10.93
CA TYR A 159 3.78 17.67 -10.88
C TYR A 159 3.41 16.36 -11.58
N THR A 160 4.14 15.95 -12.63
CA THR A 160 3.93 14.69 -13.37
C THR A 160 5.25 14.06 -13.82
N ALA A 161 5.22 12.79 -14.22
CA ALA A 161 6.38 12.05 -14.73
C ALA A 161 6.89 12.55 -16.10
N ASP A 162 6.06 13.26 -16.87
CA ASP A 162 6.42 13.79 -18.19
C ASP A 162 6.91 15.24 -18.14
N GLU A 163 6.89 15.89 -16.96
CA GLU A 163 7.43 17.24 -16.84
C GLU A 163 8.94 17.23 -17.10
N PRO A 164 9.44 18.10 -18.00
CA PRO A 164 10.87 18.29 -18.13
C PRO A 164 11.38 18.79 -16.78
N MET A 165 12.48 18.19 -16.31
CA MET A 165 13.14 18.56 -15.08
C MET A 165 13.27 20.10 -15.05
N ASN A 166 12.46 20.78 -14.22
CA ASN A 166 12.49 22.24 -14.16
C ASN A 166 13.95 22.64 -13.91
N ASP A 167 14.53 23.44 -14.81
CA ASP A 167 15.81 24.09 -14.55
C ASP A 167 15.63 24.87 -13.25
N VAL A 168 16.22 24.36 -12.17
CA VAL A 168 16.34 25.09 -10.91
C VAL A 168 17.31 26.22 -11.21
N ARG A 169 16.78 27.36 -11.66
CA ARG A 169 17.53 28.59 -11.83
C ARG A 169 17.87 29.21 -10.48
#